data_AF-A0A497SME0-F1
#
_entry.id   AF-A0A497SME0-F1
#
_cell.length_a   1.000
_cell.length_b   1.000
_cell.length_c   1.000
_cell.angle_alpha   90.00
_cell.angle_beta   90.00
_cell.angle_gamma   90.00
#
_symmetry.space_group_name_H-M   'P 1'
#
loop_
_entity.id
_entity.type
_entity.pdbx_description
1 polymer ?
#
loop_
_entity_poly.entity_id
_entity_poly.type
_entity_poly.pdbx_seq_one_letter_code
_entity_poly.pdbx_strand_id
1 'polypeptide(L)'
;MVFIAILGILDIIFGAALAASTMTSVTGNGWIFLFGILAILKGIYSVVTAAGAGFYLDVLGWLDLVVGLLLLLANWGIVFPFFLYIGILLILKGIYSFFVGMVGSDQ
;
A
#
# COMPACT_ATOMS: atom_id res chain seq x y z
N MET A 1 -9.63 15.20 -6.49
CA MET A 1 -8.30 15.65 -6.05
C MET A 1 -7.97 15.18 -4.64
N VAL A 2 -8.72 15.62 -3.60
CA VAL A 2 -8.52 15.19 -2.19
C VAL A 2 -8.56 13.68 -1.96
N PHE A 3 -9.41 12.94 -2.70
CA PHE A 3 -9.47 11.48 -2.61
C PHE A 3 -8.13 10.79 -2.91
N ILE A 4 -7.36 11.29 -3.89
CA ILE A 4 -6.04 10.74 -4.25
C ILE A 4 -5.04 10.99 -3.12
N ALA A 5 -5.12 12.15 -2.45
CA ALA A 5 -4.28 12.43 -1.31
C ALA A 5 -4.55 11.49 -0.12
N ILE A 6 -5.82 11.17 0.14
CA ILE A 6 -6.21 10.18 1.17
C ILE A 6 -5.67 8.79 0.81
N LEU A 7 -5.78 8.37 -0.46
CA LEU A 7 -5.20 7.12 -0.91
C LEU A 7 -3.67 7.11 -0.71
N GLY A 8 -2.99 8.22 -0.99
CA GLY A 8 -1.55 8.36 -0.75
C GLY A 8 -1.17 8.21 0.73
N ILE A 9 -1.95 8.78 1.65
CA ILE A 9 -1.75 8.60 3.10
C ILE A 9 -1.89 7.13 3.49
N LEU A 10 -2.90 6.43 2.95
CA LEU A 10 -3.07 4.99 3.23
C LEU A 10 -1.87 4.17 2.75
N ASP A 11 -1.28 4.49 1.59
CA ASP A 11 -0.06 3.82 1.11
C ASP A 11 1.13 4.02 2.05
N ILE A 12 1.28 5.24 2.57
CA ILE A 12 2.32 5.55 3.56
C ILE A 12 2.10 4.71 4.82
N ILE A 13 0.86 4.61 5.32
CA ILE A 13 0.54 3.82 6.51
C ILE A 13 0.81 2.33 6.29
N PHE A 14 0.34 1.76 5.17
CA PHE A 14 0.54 0.34 4.87
C PHE A 14 2.01 0.00 4.63
N GLY A 15 2.73 0.88 3.92
CA GLY A 15 4.16 0.72 3.68
C GLY A 15 4.98 0.82 4.96
N ALA A 16 4.62 1.76 5.85
CA ALA A 16 5.24 1.88 7.17
C ALA A 16 4.94 0.67 8.06
N ALA A 17 3.71 0.16 8.06
CA ALA A 17 3.35 -1.05 8.79
C ALA A 17 4.14 -2.28 8.29
N LEU A 18 4.31 -2.41 6.97
CA LEU A 18 5.09 -3.50 6.39
C LEU A 18 6.58 -3.36 6.71
N ALA A 19 7.14 -2.15 6.60
CA ALA A 19 8.52 -1.88 6.97
C ALA A 19 8.77 -2.17 8.47
N ALA A 20 7.86 -1.73 9.35
CA ALA A 20 7.93 -1.97 10.78
C ALA A 20 7.89 -3.46 11.13
N SER A 21 7.13 -4.27 10.37
CA SER A 21 7.06 -5.73 10.58
C SER A 21 8.42 -6.44 10.46
N THR A 22 9.40 -5.82 9.80
CA THR A 22 10.77 -6.35 9.70
C THR A 22 11.64 -6.05 10.92
N MET A 23 11.28 -5.02 11.70
CA MET A 23 12.01 -4.58 12.88
C MET A 23 11.39 -5.10 14.17
N THR A 24 10.06 -5.25 14.19
CA THR A 24 9.30 -5.72 15.35
C THR A 24 8.37 -6.85 14.94
N SER A 25 8.24 -7.85 15.80
CA SER A 25 7.29 -8.94 15.60
C SER A 25 5.87 -8.39 15.69
N VAL A 26 5.08 -8.61 14.64
CA VAL A 26 3.68 -8.19 14.54
C VAL A 26 2.71 -9.37 14.46
N THR A 27 3.17 -10.56 14.81
CA THR A 27 2.39 -11.80 14.74
C THR A 27 1.11 -11.70 15.57
N GLY A 28 -0.03 -12.04 14.97
CA GLY A 28 -1.33 -12.02 15.63
C GLY A 28 -1.90 -10.63 15.92
N ASN A 29 -1.32 -9.57 15.35
CA ASN A 29 -1.84 -8.22 15.51
C ASN A 29 -3.04 -7.97 14.58
N GLY A 30 -4.24 -7.86 15.16
CA GLY A 30 -5.48 -7.59 14.43
C GLY A 30 -5.44 -6.32 13.56
N TRP A 31 -4.62 -5.32 13.91
CA TRP A 31 -4.43 -4.13 13.09
C TRP A 31 -3.66 -4.41 11.80
N ILE A 32 -2.61 -5.24 11.86
CA ILE A 32 -1.84 -5.62 10.67
C ILE A 32 -2.69 -6.48 9.73
N PHE A 33 -3.51 -7.37 10.30
CA PHE A 33 -4.48 -8.14 9.53
C PHE A 33 -5.47 -7.22 8.80
N LEU A 34 -6.04 -6.23 9.50
CA LEU A 34 -6.93 -5.25 8.90
C LEU A 34 -6.25 -4.43 7.81
N PHE A 35 -5.02 -3.95 8.05
CA PHE A 35 -4.25 -3.22 7.04
C PHE A 35 -3.94 -4.06 5.81
N GLY A 36 -3.63 -5.35 5.97
CA GLY A 36 -3.46 -6.28 4.86
C GLY A 36 -4.71 -6.40 4.00
N ILE A 37 -5.88 -6.58 4.62
CA ILE A 37 -7.16 -6.64 3.89
C ILE A 37 -7.46 -5.33 3.17
N LEU A 38 -7.31 -4.19 3.85
CA LEU A 38 -7.59 -2.88 3.26
C LEU A 38 -6.64 -2.56 2.09
N ALA A 39 -5.36 -2.92 2.20
CA ALA A 39 -4.39 -2.78 1.12
C ALA A 39 -4.76 -3.65 -0.09
N ILE A 40 -5.22 -4.89 0.12
CA ILE A 40 -5.71 -5.75 -0.97
C ILE A 40 -6.94 -5.13 -1.64
N LEU A 41 -7.96 -4.74 -0.87
CA LEU A 41 -9.19 -4.15 -1.44
C LEU A 41 -8.88 -2.89 -2.24
N LYS A 42 -7.98 -2.04 -1.72
CA LYS A 42 -7.51 -0.85 -2.43
C LYS A 42 -6.72 -1.22 -3.69
N GLY A 43 -5.82 -2.20 -3.63
CA GLY A 43 -5.05 -2.65 -4.79
C GLY A 43 -5.95 -3.21 -5.90
N ILE A 44 -6.98 -3.98 -5.54
CA ILE A 44 -8.00 -4.46 -6.50
C ILE A 44 -8.69 -3.26 -7.15
N TYR A 45 -9.13 -2.28 -6.34
CA TYR A 45 -9.76 -1.06 -6.86
C TYR A 45 -8.82 -0.32 -7.83
N SER A 46 -7.55 -0.13 -7.47
CA SER A 46 -6.55 0.52 -8.33
C SER A 46 -6.40 -0.21 -9.66
N VAL A 47 -6.19 -1.53 -9.64
CA VAL A 47 -6.01 -2.35 -10.85
C VAL A 47 -7.26 -2.32 -11.74
N VAL A 48 -8.46 -2.40 -11.16
CA VAL A 48 -9.73 -2.33 -11.92
C VAL A 48 -9.92 -0.95 -12.56
N THR A 49 -9.64 0.13 -11.82
CA THR A 49 -9.74 1.49 -12.36
C THR A 49 -8.73 1.74 -13.48
N ALA A 50 -7.49 1.25 -13.34
CA ALA A 50 -6.46 1.36 -14.37
C ALA A 50 -6.80 0.55 -15.64
N ALA A 51 -7.33 -0.67 -15.48
CA ALA A 51 -7.82 -1.48 -16.60
C ALA A 51 -8.97 -0.79 -17.34
N GLY A 52 -9.89 -0.13 -16.62
CA GLY A 52 -10.96 0.67 -17.21
C GLY A 52 -10.45 1.89 -18.01
N ALA A 53 -9.26 2.40 -17.67
CA ALA A 53 -8.57 3.47 -18.40
C ALA A 53 -7.64 2.96 -19.52
N GLY A 54 -7.60 1.65 -19.79
CA GLY A 54 -6.75 1.04 -20.81
C GLY A 54 -5.31 0.73 -20.37
N PHE A 55 -4.97 0.93 -19.10
CA PHE A 55 -3.66 0.64 -18.51
C PHE A 55 -3.69 -0.70 -17.75
N TYR A 56 -3.54 -1.81 -18.48
CA TYR A 56 -3.65 -3.17 -17.93
C TYR A 56 -2.43 -3.63 -17.09
N LEU A 57 -1.27 -3.00 -17.29
CA LEU A 57 -0.03 -3.29 -16.55
C LEU A 57 0.28 -2.17 -15.55
N ASP A 58 -0.71 -1.76 -14.76
CA ASP A 58 -0.49 -0.78 -13.71
C ASP A 58 0.35 -1.37 -12.56
N VAL A 59 1.67 -1.27 -12.71
CA VAL A 59 2.68 -1.70 -11.72
C VAL A 59 2.38 -1.11 -10.33
N LEU A 60 1.79 0.09 -10.27
CA LEU A 60 1.47 0.75 -9.01
C LEU A 60 0.30 0.07 -8.30
N GLY A 61 -0.74 -0.35 -9.02
CA GLY A 61 -1.85 -1.11 -8.43
C GLY A 61 -1.42 -2.51 -7.96
N TRP A 62 -0.53 -3.16 -8.70
CA TRP A 62 0.05 -4.45 -8.28
C TRP A 62 0.91 -4.32 -7.02
N LEU A 63 1.62 -3.21 -6.83
CA LEU A 63 2.39 -2.96 -5.61
C LEU A 63 1.51 -2.97 -4.35
N ASP A 64 0.31 -2.39 -4.42
CA ASP A 64 -0.63 -2.35 -3.28
C ASP A 64 -1.12 -3.75 -2.91
N LEU A 65 -1.44 -4.56 -3.93
CA LEU A 65 -1.82 -5.96 -3.75
C LEU A 65 -0.71 -6.77 -3.10
N VAL A 66 0.53 -6.60 -3.59
CA VAL A 66 1.69 -7.27 -3.03
C VAL A 66 1.85 -6.86 -1.57
N VAL A 67 1.85 -5.57 -1.25
CA VAL A 67 1.99 -5.10 0.15
C VAL A 67 0.89 -5.67 1.05
N GLY A 68 -0.36 -5.69 0.59
CA GLY A 68 -1.46 -6.28 1.34
C GLY A 68 -1.26 -7.76 1.64
N LEU A 69 -0.79 -8.53 0.65
CA LEU A 69 -0.43 -9.95 0.85
C LEU A 69 0.74 -10.11 1.83
N LEU A 70 1.78 -9.28 1.71
CA LEU A 70 2.94 -9.35 2.61
C LEU A 70 2.57 -8.97 4.05
N LEU A 71 1.66 -8.01 4.26
CA LEU A 71 1.12 -7.68 5.58
C LEU A 71 0.35 -8.85 6.20
N LEU A 72 -0.45 -9.58 5.41
CA LEU A 72 -1.12 -10.78 5.89
C LEU A 72 -0.13 -11.90 6.27
N LEU A 73 0.93 -12.07 5.47
CA LEU A 73 2.02 -13.00 5.79
C LEU A 73 2.76 -12.59 7.08
N ALA A 74 3.04 -11.30 7.25
CA ALA A 74 3.66 -10.76 8.44
C ALA A 74 2.80 -11.00 9.70
N ASN A 75 1.48 -10.92 9.57
CA ASN A 75 0.56 -11.25 10.67
C ASN A 75 0.63 -12.72 11.09
N TRP A 76 0.99 -13.63 10.19
CA TRP A 76 1.27 -15.05 10.50
C TRP A 76 2.71 -15.31 10.94
N GLY A 77 3.52 -14.25 11.12
CA GLY A 77 4.92 -14.36 11.52
C GLY A 77 5.87 -14.72 10.37
N ILE A 78 5.39 -14.71 9.13
CA ILE A 78 6.21 -14.92 7.94
C ILE A 78 6.72 -13.56 7.47
N VAL A 79 7.97 -13.23 7.84
CA VAL A 79 8.62 -11.97 7.48
C VAL A 79 9.93 -12.26 6.79
N PHE A 80 10.17 -11.58 5.67
CA PHE A 80 11.42 -11.67 4.92
C PHE A 80 12.13 -10.30 4.86
N PRO A 81 13.46 -10.26 4.70
CA PRO A 81 14.19 -8.99 4.62
C PRO A 81 13.73 -8.06 3.50
N PHE A 82 13.18 -8.60 2.41
CA PHE A 82 12.71 -7.79 1.29
C PHE A 82 11.42 -7.00 1.58
N PHE A 83 10.69 -7.34 2.65
CA PHE A 83 9.47 -6.61 3.06
C PHE A 83 9.79 -5.14 3.33
N LEU A 84 10.98 -4.85 3.86
CA LEU A 84 11.45 -3.49 4.10
C LEU A 84 11.52 -2.69 2.80
N TYR A 85 12.13 -3.25 1.76
CA TYR A 85 12.27 -2.56 0.47
C TYR A 85 10.90 -2.34 -0.19
N ILE A 86 10.01 -3.34 -0.13
CA ILE A 86 8.65 -3.21 -0.67
C ILE A 86 7.84 -2.17 0.11
N GLY A 87 7.96 -2.14 1.45
CA GLY A 87 7.34 -1.12 2.30
C GLY A 87 7.82 0.29 1.97
N ILE A 88 9.13 0.47 1.78
CA ILE A 88 9.72 1.76 1.37
C ILE A 88 9.21 2.19 -0.01
N LEU A 89 9.15 1.28 -0.98
CA LEU A 89 8.61 1.60 -2.31
C LEU A 89 7.16 2.06 -2.23
N LEU A 90 6.33 1.43 -1.38
CA LEU A 90 4.95 1.86 -1.19
C LEU A 90 4.87 3.23 -0.51
N ILE A 91 5.72 3.51 0.48
CA ILE A 91 5.80 4.85 1.09
C ILE A 91 6.12 5.91 0.04
N LEU A 92 7.12 5.67 -0.82
CA LEU A 92 7.50 6.61 -1.88
C LEU A 92 6.34 6.85 -2.87
N LYS A 93 5.64 5.79 -3.27
CA LYS A 93 4.42 5.89 -4.08
C LYS A 93 3.34 6.72 -3.37
N GLY A 94 3.14 6.48 -2.08
CA GLY A 94 2.14 7.20 -1.27
C GLY A 94 2.44 8.69 -1.17
N ILE A 95 3.72 9.05 -0.97
CA ILE A 95 4.18 10.45 -0.98
C ILE A 95 3.91 11.09 -2.34
N TYR A 96 4.26 10.41 -3.43
CA TYR A 96 3.99 10.92 -4.79
C TYR A 96 2.48 11.18 -5.00
N SER A 97 1.65 10.20 -4.65
CA SER A 97 0.19 10.28 -4.80
C SER A 97 -0.41 11.39 -3.93
N PHE A 98 0.14 11.61 -2.74
CA PHE A 98 -0.25 12.69 -1.84
C PHE A 98 0.02 14.06 -2.45
N PHE A 99 1.23 14.31 -2.95
CA PHE A 99 1.57 15.59 -3.59
C PHE A 99 0.76 15.83 -4.86
N VAL A 100 0.57 14.82 -5.72
CA VAL A 100 -0.28 14.94 -6.91
C VAL A 100 -1.73 15.26 -6.53
N GLY A 101 -2.24 14.61 -5.49
CA GLY A 101 -3.59 14.86 -4.97
C GLY A 101 -3.81 16.26 -4.42
N MET A 102 -2.77 16.86 -3.80
CA MET A 102 -2.79 18.23 -3.27
C MET A 102 -2.61 19.30 -4.35
N VAL A 103 -1.61 19.15 -5.22
CA VAL A 103 -1.35 20.15 -6.27
C VAL A 103 -2.52 20.21 -7.26
N GLY A 104 -3.17 19.08 -7.52
CA GLY A 104 -4.38 19.05 -8.33
C GLY A 104 -5.60 19.72 -7.66
N SER A 105 -5.65 19.85 -6.34
CA SER A 105 -6.81 20.49 -5.67
C SER A 105 -6.81 22.01 -5.71
N ASP A 106 -5.69 22.63 -6.09
CA ASP A 106 -5.54 24.08 -6.19
C ASP A 106 -5.88 24.63 -7.59
N GLN A 107 -6.25 23.77 -8.55
CA GLN A 107 -6.78 24.14 -9.87
C GLN A 107 -8.27 23.86 -9.97
#